data_AF-A0A849G7W7-F1
#
_entry.id   AF-A0A849G7W7-F1
#
_cell.length_a   1.000
_cell.length_b   1.000
_cell.length_c   1.000
_cell.angle_alpha   90.00
_cell.angle_beta   90.00
_cell.angle_gamma   90.00
#
_symmetry.space_group_name_H-M   'P 1'
#
loop_
_entity.id
_entity.type
_entity.pdbx_description
1 polymer ?
#
loop_
_entity_poly.entity_id
_entity_poly.type
_entity_poly.pdbx_seq_one_letter_code
_entity_poly.pdbx_strand_id
1 'polypeptide(L)'
;IEAVKPGNTFGDIGHAIQTFVEANRMSVVRDFCGHGLGRVFHSPPNVLHYGRPGTGAVLEPGMFFTIEPMVNLGRPETKVLADDWTAVTRDKSLSAQFEHSVGVTEDGCEVFTLSPGGRFHPTWDA
;
A
#
# COMPACT_ATOMS: atom_id res chain seq x y z
N ILE A 1 -4.94 -6.08 -1.94
CA ILE A 1 -5.85 -5.58 -3.00
C ILE A 1 -7.28 -6.06 -2.78
N GLU A 2 -7.52 -7.33 -2.47
CA GLU A 2 -8.88 -7.91 -2.30
C GLU A 2 -9.80 -7.19 -1.29
N ALA A 3 -9.23 -6.43 -0.35
CA ALA A 3 -10.00 -5.57 0.56
C ALA A 3 -10.63 -4.34 -0.11
N VAL A 4 -10.27 -4.02 -1.36
CA VAL A 4 -10.81 -2.89 -2.12
C VAL A 4 -12.11 -3.31 -2.78
N LYS A 5 -13.23 -2.86 -2.21
CA LYS A 5 -14.58 -3.03 -2.74
C LYS A 5 -15.54 -2.02 -2.10
N PRO A 6 -16.67 -1.70 -2.74
CA PRO A 6 -17.67 -0.81 -2.15
C PRO A 6 -18.10 -1.25 -0.75
N GLY A 7 -18.26 -0.27 0.15
CA GLY A 7 -18.70 -0.49 1.53
C GLY A 7 -17.59 -0.85 2.52
N ASN A 8 -16.42 -1.33 2.06
CA ASN A 8 -15.23 -1.40 2.90
C ASN A 8 -14.66 0.00 3.15
N THR A 9 -13.71 0.12 4.08
CA THR A 9 -13.06 1.39 4.44
C THR A 9 -11.56 1.36 4.14
N PHE A 10 -10.93 2.55 4.06
CA PHE A 10 -9.46 2.63 3.95
C PHE A 10 -8.74 1.96 5.13
N GLY A 11 -9.35 1.95 6.32
CA GLY A 11 -8.84 1.23 7.49
C GLY A 11 -8.83 -0.28 7.31
N ASP A 12 -9.75 -0.84 6.52
CA ASP A 12 -9.75 -2.27 6.19
C ASP A 12 -8.56 -2.64 5.29
N ILE A 13 -8.18 -1.75 4.34
CA ILE A 13 -6.98 -1.93 3.51
C ILE A 13 -5.74 -1.96 4.41
N GLY A 14 -5.58 -0.95 5.26
CA GLY A 14 -4.45 -0.86 6.19
C GLY A 14 -4.40 -2.04 7.16
N HIS A 15 -5.55 -2.46 7.70
CA HIS A 15 -5.63 -3.61 8.60
C HIS A 15 -5.22 -4.91 7.91
N ALA A 16 -5.66 -5.15 6.67
CA ALA A 16 -5.32 -6.34 5.91
C ALA A 16 -3.81 -6.44 5.66
N ILE A 17 -3.18 -5.32 5.25
CA ILE A 17 -1.73 -5.25 5.03
C ILE A 17 -0.98 -5.49 6.35
N GLN A 18 -1.31 -4.73 7.39
CA GLN A 18 -0.62 -4.81 8.67
C GLN A 18 -0.70 -6.22 9.29
N THR A 19 -1.87 -6.83 9.27
CA THR A 19 -2.08 -8.18 9.83
C THR A 19 -1.20 -9.21 9.12
N PHE A 20 -1.12 -9.15 7.78
CA PHE A 20 -0.27 -10.06 7.02
C PHE A 20 1.22 -9.82 7.29
N VAL A 21 1.65 -8.57 7.28
CA VAL A 21 3.08 -8.20 7.44
C VAL A 21 3.59 -8.54 8.83
N GLU A 22 2.86 -8.17 9.88
CA GLU A 22 3.29 -8.36 11.27
C GLU A 22 3.29 -9.85 11.67
N ALA A 23 2.39 -10.66 11.11
CA ALA A 23 2.41 -12.12 11.30
C ALA A 23 3.68 -12.78 10.77
N ASN A 24 4.33 -12.17 9.77
CA ASN A 24 5.59 -12.62 9.20
C ASN A 24 6.83 -12.00 9.87
N ARG A 25 6.67 -11.42 11.07
CA ARG A 25 7.75 -10.79 11.86
C ARG A 25 8.45 -9.63 11.13
N MET A 26 7.70 -8.96 10.25
CA MET A 26 8.11 -7.73 9.56
C MET A 26 7.28 -6.56 10.10
N SER A 27 7.59 -5.33 9.68
CA SER A 27 6.83 -4.14 10.05
C SER A 27 6.43 -3.31 8.85
N VAL A 28 5.33 -2.56 9.00
CA VAL A 28 4.83 -1.65 7.96
C VAL A 28 5.33 -0.24 8.25
N VAL A 29 5.97 0.39 7.26
CA VAL A 29 6.39 1.80 7.34
C VAL A 29 5.19 2.72 7.54
N ARG A 30 5.35 3.73 8.39
CA ARG A 30 4.24 4.64 8.78
C ARG A 30 4.36 6.07 8.28
N ASP A 31 5.54 6.45 7.78
CA ASP A 31 5.85 7.81 7.34
C ASP A 31 5.35 8.11 5.92
N PHE A 32 5.05 7.07 5.15
CA PHE A 32 4.60 7.14 3.76
C PHE A 32 3.30 6.34 3.56
N CYS A 33 2.49 6.76 2.60
CA CYS A 33 1.20 6.17 2.30
C CYS A 33 0.96 6.15 0.79
N GLY A 34 0.02 5.33 0.34
CA GLY A 34 -0.54 5.52 -1.00
C GLY A 34 -1.35 6.80 -1.10
N HIS A 35 -1.78 7.12 -2.30
CA HIS A 35 -2.43 8.39 -2.60
C HIS A 35 -3.48 8.24 -3.70
N GLY A 36 -4.45 9.15 -3.74
CA GLY A 36 -5.25 9.37 -4.94
C GLY A 36 -4.35 9.85 -6.08
N LEU A 37 -4.72 9.51 -7.31
CA LEU A 37 -3.98 9.90 -8.51
C LEU A 37 -4.89 10.08 -9.73
N GLY A 38 -4.33 10.57 -10.84
CA GLY A 38 -5.02 10.72 -12.12
C GLY A 38 -4.55 11.97 -12.84
N ARG A 39 -5.36 13.02 -12.86
CA ARG A 39 -4.95 14.34 -13.40
C ARG A 39 -3.92 15.05 -12.52
N VAL A 40 -3.92 14.74 -11.23
CA VAL A 40 -2.93 15.19 -10.25
C VAL A 40 -2.13 13.97 -9.83
N PHE A 41 -0.81 14.12 -9.72
CA PHE A 41 0.06 12.98 -9.41
C PHE A 41 -0.22 12.41 -8.01
N HIS A 42 -0.15 13.26 -6.98
CA HIS A 42 -0.54 12.91 -5.62
C HIS A 42 -1.73 13.79 -5.18
N SER A 43 -2.87 13.16 -4.94
CA SER A 43 -4.07 13.80 -4.41
C SER A 43 -4.63 13.03 -3.22
N PRO A 44 -5.57 13.61 -2.46
CA PRO A 44 -6.37 12.83 -1.52
C PRO A 44 -7.04 11.63 -2.22
N PRO A 45 -7.30 10.52 -1.51
CA PRO A 45 -7.03 10.31 -0.08
C PRO A 45 -5.60 9.84 0.21
N ASN A 46 -5.14 10.00 1.45
CA ASN A 46 -3.96 9.30 1.95
C ASN A 46 -4.35 7.86 2.30
N VAL A 47 -3.74 6.87 1.64
CA VAL A 47 -4.05 5.44 1.79
C VAL A 47 -3.04 4.80 2.74
N LEU A 48 -3.38 4.75 4.02
CA LEU A 48 -2.49 4.17 5.03
C LEU A 48 -2.37 2.65 4.88
N HIS A 49 -1.14 2.14 5.01
CA HIS A 49 -0.83 0.71 4.93
C HIS A 49 -0.99 -0.03 6.27
N TYR A 50 -1.49 0.66 7.29
CA TYR A 50 -1.79 0.15 8.63
C TYR A 50 -3.11 0.75 9.08
N GLY A 51 -3.84 0.06 9.96
CA GLY A 51 -5.17 0.54 10.33
C GLY A 51 -5.99 -0.41 11.18
N ARG A 52 -7.21 0.04 11.49
CA ARG A 52 -8.22 -0.73 12.20
C ARG A 52 -9.40 -0.99 11.27
N PRO A 53 -10.02 -2.19 11.32
CA PRO A 53 -11.20 -2.48 10.50
C PRO A 53 -12.31 -1.44 10.67
N GLY A 54 -12.98 -1.11 9.58
CA GLY A 54 -14.12 -0.18 9.56
C GLY A 54 -13.80 1.28 9.90
N THR A 55 -12.54 1.72 9.75
CA THR A 55 -12.13 3.11 10.05
C THR A 55 -11.73 3.88 8.79
N GLY A 56 -11.88 5.21 8.83
CA GLY A 56 -11.62 6.06 7.66
C GLY A 56 -12.81 6.13 6.70
N ALA A 57 -12.60 6.76 5.54
CA ALA A 57 -13.65 6.89 4.54
C ALA A 57 -14.04 5.53 3.93
N VAL A 58 -15.32 5.41 3.59
CA VAL A 58 -15.86 4.26 2.85
C VAL A 58 -15.38 4.32 1.41
N LEU A 59 -15.03 3.17 0.85
CA LEU A 59 -14.68 2.99 -0.55
C LEU A 59 -15.95 3.03 -1.39
N GLU A 60 -15.95 3.88 -2.41
CA GLU A 60 -17.07 4.09 -3.31
C GLU A 60 -16.64 3.86 -4.77
N PRO A 61 -17.51 3.32 -5.63
CA PRO A 61 -17.22 3.18 -7.06
C PRO A 61 -16.71 4.49 -7.68
N GLY A 62 -15.69 4.39 -8.53
CA GLY A 62 -15.05 5.53 -9.18
C GLY A 62 -13.88 6.17 -8.39
N MET A 63 -13.65 5.76 -7.14
CA MET A 63 -12.40 6.12 -6.45
C MET A 63 -11.19 5.48 -7.16
N PHE A 64 -10.09 6.23 -7.26
CA PHE A 64 -8.87 5.80 -7.93
C PHE A 64 -7.63 6.22 -7.11
N PHE A 65 -6.83 5.24 -6.68
CA PHE A 65 -5.71 5.47 -5.75
C PHE A 65 -4.64 4.39 -5.84
N THR A 66 -3.49 4.64 -5.25
CA THR A 66 -2.40 3.67 -5.11
C THR A 66 -2.52 2.88 -3.81
N ILE A 67 -2.09 1.63 -3.85
CA ILE A 67 -1.72 0.84 -2.66
C ILE A 67 -0.26 0.45 -2.85
N GLU A 68 0.61 0.93 -1.97
CA GLU A 68 2.07 0.89 -2.16
C GLU A 68 2.85 0.55 -0.87
N PRO A 69 2.51 -0.53 -0.15
CA PRO A 69 3.06 -0.80 1.16
C PRO A 69 4.58 -1.00 1.12
N MET A 70 5.28 -0.24 1.96
CA MET A 70 6.69 -0.45 2.29
C MET A 70 6.79 -1.32 3.55
N VAL A 71 7.52 -2.42 3.45
CA VAL A 71 7.65 -3.44 4.50
C VAL A 71 9.13 -3.57 4.89
N ASN A 72 9.41 -3.44 6.18
CA ASN A 72 10.75 -3.57 6.74
C ASN A 72 10.91 -4.94 7.42
N LEU A 73 12.10 -5.55 7.29
CA LEU A 73 12.47 -6.71 8.10
C LEU A 73 12.62 -6.37 9.59
N GLY A 74 12.98 -5.12 9.88
CA GLY A 74 13.15 -4.61 11.23
C GLY A 74 11.96 -3.80 11.71
N ARG A 75 12.25 -2.64 12.31
CA ARG A 75 11.24 -1.73 12.89
C ARG A 75 10.65 -0.77 11.83
N PRO A 76 9.46 -0.19 12.07
CA PRO A 76 8.76 0.58 11.05
C PRO A 76 9.34 1.98 10.80
N GLU A 77 10.22 2.47 11.67
CA GLU A 77 10.70 3.85 11.59
C GLU A 77 11.68 4.07 10.44
N THR A 78 11.51 5.18 9.74
CA THR A 78 12.42 5.62 8.67
C THR A 78 13.18 6.89 9.05
N LYS A 79 14.17 7.22 8.23
CA LYS A 79 14.89 8.49 8.25
C LYS A 79 15.12 8.94 6.81
N VAL A 80 14.77 10.19 6.52
CA VAL A 80 15.16 10.87 5.28
C VAL A 80 16.61 11.33 5.41
N LEU A 81 17.43 11.06 4.40
CA LEU A 81 18.84 11.46 4.35
C LEU A 81 18.99 12.96 4.06
N ALA A 82 20.23 13.44 4.08
CA ALA A 82 20.56 14.85 3.86
C ALA A 82 20.31 15.33 2.41
N ASP A 83 19.92 14.43 1.51
CA ASP A 83 19.46 14.76 0.17
C ASP A 83 17.96 15.12 0.12
N ASP A 84 17.27 15.11 1.27
CA ASP A 84 15.84 15.40 1.44
C ASP A 84 14.89 14.43 0.71
N TRP A 85 15.40 13.32 0.17
CA TRP A 85 14.62 12.37 -0.63
C TRP A 85 14.80 10.92 -0.22
N THR A 86 16.04 10.47 -0.03
CA THR A 86 16.32 9.06 0.21
C THR A 86 15.82 8.68 1.60
N ALA A 87 14.78 7.85 1.66
CA ALA A 87 14.29 7.27 2.90
C ALA A 87 14.98 5.94 3.18
N VAL A 88 15.56 5.79 4.38
CA VAL A 88 16.18 4.55 4.84
C VAL A 88 15.53 4.07 6.13
N THR A 89 15.57 2.75 6.38
CA THR A 89 15.19 2.19 7.68
C THR A 89 16.14 2.70 8.76
N ARG A 90 15.62 3.08 9.94
CA ARG A 90 16.48 3.60 11.02
C ARG A 90 17.46 2.56 11.55
N ASP A 91 17.07 1.29 11.53
CA ASP A 91 17.89 0.16 11.97
C ASP A 91 18.75 -0.44 10.85
N LYS A 92 18.69 0.12 9.63
CA LYS A 92 19.43 -0.32 8.43
C LYS A 92 19.08 -1.74 7.96
N SER A 93 17.97 -2.31 8.43
CA SER A 93 17.42 -3.55 7.89
C SER A 93 16.89 -3.35 6.46
N LEU A 94 16.70 -4.46 5.73
CA LEU A 94 16.14 -4.41 4.38
C LEU A 94 14.67 -3.95 4.41
N SER A 95 14.28 -3.24 3.35
CA SER A 95 12.90 -2.86 3.06
C SER A 95 12.54 -3.31 1.65
N ALA A 96 11.27 -3.60 1.43
CA ALA A 96 10.72 -3.93 0.12
C ALA A 96 9.38 -3.21 -0.08
N GLN A 97 9.06 -2.92 -1.35
CA GLN A 97 7.82 -2.26 -1.73
C GLN A 97 7.29 -2.86 -3.04
N PHE A 98 5.97 -2.90 -3.16
CA PHE A 98 5.25 -3.08 -4.41
C PHE A 98 4.13 -2.05 -4.47
N GLU A 99 3.73 -1.65 -5.67
CA GLU A 99 2.69 -0.65 -5.90
C GLU A 99 1.75 -1.05 -7.03
N HIS A 100 0.46 -0.78 -6.83
CA HIS A 100 -0.52 -0.77 -7.90
C HIS A 100 -1.44 0.45 -7.84
N SER A 101 -1.84 0.93 -9.02
CA SER A 101 -2.97 1.87 -9.17
C SER A 101 -4.26 1.08 -9.32
N VAL A 102 -5.24 1.40 -8.48
CA VAL A 102 -6.48 0.63 -8.31
C VAL A 102 -7.69 1.55 -8.45
N GLY A 103 -8.68 1.11 -9.22
CA GLY A 103 -9.99 1.75 -9.31
C GLY A 103 -11.06 0.92 -8.63
N VAL A 104 -11.91 1.52 -7.81
CA VAL A 104 -13.07 0.85 -7.19
C VAL A 104 -14.19 0.71 -8.22
N THR A 105 -14.69 -0.50 -8.40
CA THR A 105 -15.84 -0.82 -9.28
C THR A 105 -17.11 -1.02 -8.45
N GLU A 106 -18.26 -1.27 -9.09
CA GLU A 106 -19.55 -1.49 -8.40
C GLU A 106 -19.56 -2.73 -7.47
N ASP A 107 -18.66 -3.69 -7.70
CA ASP A 107 -18.62 -4.98 -7.02
C ASP A 107 -17.22 -5.37 -6.49
N GLY A 108 -16.22 -4.51 -6.67
CA GLY A 108 -14.83 -4.82 -6.34
C GLY A 108 -13.85 -3.73 -6.75
N CYS A 109 -12.81 -4.14 -7.47
CA CYS A 109 -11.80 -3.21 -8.00
C CYS A 109 -11.13 -3.73 -9.27
N GLU A 110 -10.57 -2.80 -10.04
CA GLU A 110 -9.71 -3.07 -11.19
C GLU A 110 -8.28 -2.60 -10.89
N VAL A 111 -7.28 -3.39 -11.29
CA VAL A 111 -5.85 -3.05 -11.16
C VAL A 111 -5.32 -2.64 -12.53
N PHE A 112 -4.82 -1.39 -12.63
CA PHE A 112 -4.47 -0.77 -13.91
C PHE A 112 -2.99 -0.92 -14.28
N THR A 113 -2.15 -1.32 -13.32
CA THR A 113 -0.71 -1.42 -13.51
C THR A 113 -0.21 -2.85 -13.42
N LEU A 114 -1.06 -3.80 -13.83
CA LEU A 114 -0.67 -5.20 -14.01
C LEU A 114 0.44 -5.32 -15.07
N SER A 115 1.42 -6.19 -14.84
CA SER A 115 2.47 -6.49 -15.81
C SER A 115 1.87 -7.09 -17.09
N PRO A 116 2.06 -6.48 -18.27
CA PRO A 116 1.54 -7.03 -19.54
C PRO A 116 2.10 -8.42 -19.86
N GLY A 117 3.28 -8.75 -19.35
CA GLY A 117 3.91 -10.07 -19.49
C GLY A 117 3.59 -11.05 -18.36
N GLY A 118 2.65 -10.72 -17.46
CA GLY A 118 2.30 -11.55 -16.32
C GLY A 118 3.41 -11.73 -15.28
N ARG A 119 4.45 -10.88 -15.31
CA ARG A 119 5.59 -10.96 -14.40
C ARG A 119 5.26 -10.29 -13.07
N PHE A 120 4.51 -11.00 -12.25
CA PHE A 120 4.34 -10.66 -10.84
C PHE A 120 5.26 -11.59 -10.07
N HIS A 121 6.25 -11.02 -9.37
CA HIS A 121 7.17 -11.78 -8.52
C HIS A 121 7.69 -13.08 -9.18
N PRO A 122 8.81 -13.06 -9.92
CA PRO A 122 9.45 -14.31 -10.37
C PRO A 122 10.05 -15.04 -9.16
N THR A 123 9.23 -15.57 -8.25
CA THR A 123 9.67 -16.63 -7.37
C THR A 123 9.77 -17.87 -8.20
N TRP A 124 11.02 -18.21 -8.53
CA TRP A 124 11.59 -19.53 -8.75
C TRP A 124 10.57 -20.61 -9.15
N ASP A 125 10.77 -21.18 -10.35
CA ASP A 125 10.10 -22.41 -10.76
C ASP A 125 10.19 -23.44 -9.61
N ALA A 126 9.04 -23.99 -9.23
CA ALA A 126 8.91 -25.03 -8.20
C ALA A 126 9.67 -26.32 -8.58
#